data_AF-A0A150R385-F1
#
_entry.id   AF-A0A150R385-F1
#
_cell.length_a   1.000
_cell.length_b   1.000
_cell.length_c   1.000
_cell.angle_alpha   90.00
_cell.angle_beta   90.00
_cell.angle_gamma   90.00
#
_symmetry.space_group_name_H-M   'P 1'
#
loop_
_entity.id
_entity.type
_entity.pdbx_description
1 polymer ?
#
loop_
_entity_poly.entity_id
_entity_poly.type
_entity_poly.pdbx_seq_one_letter_code
_entity_poly.pdbx_strand_id
1 'polypeptide(L)'
;AAAPVESAAPRADSAAPRADSAASPEGAPVPEAAGVRPRDEAEVGAAAAAPESADPAWAPPILHSLAVFTVTRSVEAVLWPDPFADFRPERWGYHYGEAFTKPPLFDAAQPAFRWDHDPWPINVFGHGLLGSEIYLRARTCRFSAPAAVAFAVAGTHLWEYGYEANGVRPSALDLVYTPLAGALLGELRYATWRAARGIRSAPARVLVRALVDPFGEIERGAGVFDC
;
A
#
# COMPACT_ATOMS: atom_id res chain seq x y z
N ALA A 1 47.35 21.53 -33.56
CA ALA A 1 47.21 22.69 -32.65
C ALA A 1 46.25 23.69 -33.29
N ALA A 2 45.43 24.36 -32.47
CA ALA A 2 44.65 25.61 -32.66
C ALA A 2 44.03 26.01 -34.03
N ALA A 3 42.70 26.26 -33.98
CA ALA A 3 41.91 27.41 -34.52
C ALA A 3 41.99 27.78 -36.04
N PRO A 4 40.88 28.24 -36.70
CA PRO A 4 40.20 29.56 -36.50
C PRO A 4 38.64 29.51 -36.64
N VAL A 5 37.78 30.56 -36.66
CA VAL A 5 37.67 31.95 -36.10
C VAL A 5 36.15 32.35 -36.12
N GLU A 6 35.78 33.43 -35.42
CA GLU A 6 34.43 34.01 -35.20
C GLU A 6 33.92 34.98 -36.31
N SER A 7 32.60 35.25 -36.39
CA SER A 7 32.02 36.39 -37.14
C SER A 7 30.63 36.81 -36.60
N ALA A 8 30.25 38.08 -36.79
CA ALA A 8 29.28 38.82 -35.96
C ALA A 8 27.94 39.20 -36.64
N ALA A 9 26.99 39.75 -35.86
CA ALA A 9 25.69 40.27 -36.30
C ALA A 9 25.30 41.63 -35.63
N PRO A 10 24.57 42.55 -36.31
CA PRO A 10 23.92 43.76 -35.74
C PRO A 10 22.38 43.55 -35.56
N ARG A 11 21.71 43.99 -34.46
CA ARG A 11 21.25 45.36 -34.06
C ARG A 11 20.15 45.96 -34.98
N ALA A 12 19.10 46.68 -34.52
CA ALA A 12 18.80 47.30 -33.21
C ALA A 12 17.27 47.51 -32.93
N ASP A 13 16.93 47.78 -31.66
CA ASP A 13 15.94 48.72 -31.05
C ASP A 13 14.68 49.19 -31.83
N SER A 14 13.49 49.39 -31.23
CA SER A 14 13.22 50.34 -30.13
C SER A 14 11.76 50.23 -29.60
N ALA A 15 11.40 51.01 -28.57
CA ALA A 15 10.17 50.86 -27.76
C ALA A 15 9.07 51.94 -27.99
N ALA A 16 7.80 51.49 -27.89
CA ALA A 16 6.55 52.14 -27.40
C ALA A 16 6.21 53.62 -27.78
N PRO A 17 4.92 53.94 -28.05
CA PRO A 17 4.00 54.22 -26.94
C PRO A 17 2.54 53.72 -27.12
N ARG A 18 1.75 53.79 -26.04
CA ARG A 18 0.27 53.73 -26.05
C ARG A 18 -0.32 55.15 -26.02
N ALA A 19 -1.50 55.35 -26.59
CA ALA A 19 -2.41 56.46 -26.31
C ALA A 19 -3.87 56.01 -26.53
N ASP A 20 -4.79 56.57 -25.76
CA ASP A 20 -6.16 56.07 -25.59
C ASP A 20 -7.22 56.66 -26.56
N SER A 21 -8.33 55.94 -26.66
CA SER A 21 -9.72 56.42 -26.85
C SER A 21 -10.07 57.54 -27.85
N ALA A 22 -10.87 57.19 -28.85
CA ALA A 22 -11.89 58.07 -29.43
C ALA A 22 -13.19 57.28 -29.70
N ALA A 23 -14.33 57.96 -29.61
CA ALA A 23 -15.66 57.34 -29.46
C ALA A 23 -16.28 56.75 -30.76
N SER A 24 -17.24 55.85 -30.57
CA SER A 24 -18.17 55.36 -31.61
C SER A 24 -19.10 56.45 -32.14
N PRO A 25 -19.67 56.23 -33.33
CA PRO A 25 -21.13 56.34 -33.45
C PRO A 25 -21.80 55.12 -34.10
N GLU A 26 -23.12 55.09 -33.96
CA GLU A 26 -24.05 53.98 -34.16
C GLU A 26 -24.22 53.47 -35.62
N GLY A 27 -24.67 52.22 -35.76
CA GLY A 27 -25.92 52.00 -36.50
C GLY A 27 -25.88 51.19 -37.82
N ALA A 28 -25.73 49.86 -37.74
CA ALA A 28 -26.30 48.93 -38.72
C ALA A 28 -26.57 47.55 -38.06
N PRO A 29 -27.67 46.84 -38.38
CA PRO A 29 -28.06 45.61 -37.70
C PRO A 29 -27.27 44.40 -38.21
N VAL A 30 -26.79 43.56 -37.28
CA VAL A 30 -26.18 42.26 -37.56
C VAL A 30 -27.17 41.16 -37.18
N PRO A 31 -27.40 40.13 -38.03
CA PRO A 31 -28.43 39.13 -37.79
C PRO A 31 -28.17 38.24 -36.58
N GLU A 32 -29.26 37.72 -36.06
CA GLU A 32 -29.42 36.95 -34.83
C GLU A 32 -28.44 35.77 -34.72
N ALA A 33 -27.48 35.86 -33.79
CA ALA A 33 -26.61 34.74 -33.45
C ALA A 33 -27.40 33.73 -32.58
N ALA A 34 -27.61 32.52 -33.11
CA ALA A 34 -28.25 31.44 -32.38
C ALA A 34 -27.54 31.20 -31.04
N GLY A 35 -28.27 31.41 -29.94
CA GLY A 35 -27.69 31.45 -28.60
C GLY A 35 -26.97 30.16 -28.21
N VAL A 36 -25.65 30.23 -28.08
CA VAL A 36 -24.88 29.26 -27.31
C VAL A 36 -25.32 29.42 -25.85
N ARG A 37 -26.20 28.53 -25.39
CA ARG A 37 -26.48 28.42 -23.96
C ARG A 37 -25.16 28.10 -23.25
N PRO A 38 -24.82 28.77 -22.13
CA PRO A 38 -23.75 28.26 -21.29
C PRO A 38 -24.12 26.83 -20.91
N ARG A 39 -23.19 25.89 -21.14
CA ARG A 39 -23.33 24.56 -20.56
C ARG A 39 -23.21 24.74 -19.06
N ASP A 40 -24.17 24.21 -18.31
CA ASP A 40 -24.11 24.20 -16.85
C ASP A 40 -22.80 23.51 -16.41
N GLU A 41 -21.89 24.27 -15.81
CA GLU A 41 -20.63 23.74 -15.23
C GLU A 41 -20.89 22.97 -13.91
N ALA A 42 -22.09 22.40 -13.78
CA ALA A 42 -22.64 21.73 -12.61
C ALA A 42 -22.77 20.20 -12.81
N GLU A 43 -22.12 19.63 -13.82
CA GLU A 43 -21.93 18.17 -13.98
C GLU A 43 -20.45 17.77 -14.08
N VAL A 44 -19.57 18.43 -13.30
CA VAL A 44 -18.39 17.72 -12.79
C VAL A 44 -18.91 16.68 -11.82
N GLY A 45 -19.14 15.47 -12.34
CA GLY A 45 -19.88 14.43 -11.66
C GLY A 45 -19.40 14.25 -10.23
N ALA A 46 -20.29 14.55 -9.28
CA ALA A 46 -20.15 14.08 -7.92
C ALA A 46 -20.03 12.56 -7.99
N ALA A 47 -18.80 12.05 -7.87
CA ALA A 47 -18.56 10.63 -7.69
C ALA A 47 -19.35 10.25 -6.44
N ALA A 48 -20.49 9.59 -6.65
CA ALA A 48 -21.47 9.36 -5.60
C ALA A 48 -20.73 8.71 -4.43
N ALA A 49 -20.63 9.45 -3.32
CA ALA A 49 -19.95 8.99 -2.14
C ALA A 49 -20.59 7.66 -1.76
N ALA A 50 -19.82 6.58 -1.90
CA ALA A 50 -20.33 5.24 -1.61
C ALA A 50 -20.84 5.24 -0.17
N PRO A 51 -22.00 4.62 0.12
CA PRO A 51 -22.67 4.77 1.41
C PRO A 51 -21.71 4.44 2.57
N GLU A 52 -21.45 5.47 3.36
CA GLU A 52 -20.66 5.41 4.59
C GLU A 52 -21.52 4.80 5.70
N SER A 53 -21.71 3.47 5.68
CA SER A 53 -22.56 2.79 6.66
C SER A 53 -22.41 1.26 6.70
N ALA A 54 -21.18 0.78 6.94
CA ALA A 54 -20.97 -0.58 7.41
C ALA A 54 -19.69 -0.63 8.27
N ASP A 55 -19.84 -0.84 9.58
CA ASP A 55 -18.73 -0.80 10.54
C ASP A 55 -17.61 -1.79 10.16
N PRO A 56 -16.33 -1.53 10.48
CA PRO A 56 -15.24 -2.47 10.23
C PRO A 56 -15.50 -3.83 10.89
N ALA A 57 -15.43 -4.91 10.12
CA ALA A 57 -15.62 -6.27 10.65
C ALA A 57 -14.29 -6.80 11.20
N TRP A 58 -14.14 -6.80 12.53
CA TRP A 58 -12.87 -7.10 13.20
C TRP A 58 -12.51 -8.58 13.27
N ALA A 59 -13.49 -9.47 13.47
CA ALA A 59 -13.21 -10.89 13.71
C ALA A 59 -12.54 -11.60 12.51
N PRO A 60 -13.02 -11.47 11.25
CA PRO A 60 -12.39 -12.12 10.11
C PRO A 60 -10.91 -11.76 9.89
N PRO A 61 -10.47 -10.48 9.83
CA PRO A 61 -9.07 -10.15 9.61
C PRO A 61 -8.18 -10.55 10.80
N ILE A 62 -8.69 -10.53 12.04
CA ILE A 62 -7.94 -11.02 13.21
C ILE A 62 -7.72 -12.52 13.12
N LEU A 63 -8.79 -13.31 12.94
CA LEU A 63 -8.71 -14.77 12.91
C LEU A 63 -7.87 -15.26 11.72
N HIS A 64 -8.01 -14.63 10.55
CA HIS A 64 -7.16 -14.87 9.41
C HIS A 64 -5.68 -14.59 9.72
N SER A 65 -5.36 -13.42 10.29
CA SER A 65 -3.96 -13.05 10.59
C SER A 65 -3.33 -14.02 11.58
N LEU A 66 -4.06 -14.41 12.64
CA LEU A 66 -3.59 -15.42 13.61
C LEU A 66 -3.38 -16.79 12.96
N ALA A 67 -4.24 -17.20 12.02
CA ALA A 67 -4.08 -18.44 11.27
C ALA A 67 -2.85 -18.39 10.36
N VAL A 68 -2.66 -17.31 9.60
CA VAL A 68 -1.46 -17.09 8.78
C VAL A 68 -0.21 -17.09 9.63
N PHE A 69 -0.16 -16.36 10.75
CA PHE A 69 1.00 -16.32 11.64
C PHE A 69 1.33 -17.72 12.17
N THR A 70 0.32 -18.46 12.64
CA THR A 70 0.52 -19.83 13.14
C THR A 70 1.05 -20.77 12.06
N VAL A 71 0.53 -20.67 10.82
CA VAL A 71 1.00 -21.49 9.69
C VAL A 71 2.42 -21.11 9.26
N THR A 72 2.71 -19.83 9.04
CA THR A 72 4.04 -19.34 8.66
C THR A 72 5.08 -19.76 9.69
N ARG A 73 4.79 -19.53 10.98
CA ARG A 73 5.67 -19.91 12.09
C ARG A 73 5.90 -21.42 12.18
N SER A 74 4.89 -22.23 11.88
CA SER A 74 5.01 -23.69 11.81
C SER A 74 5.88 -24.15 10.63
N VAL A 75 5.76 -23.49 9.47
CA VAL A 75 6.59 -23.77 8.28
C VAL A 75 8.05 -23.40 8.53
N GLU A 76 8.30 -22.24 9.14
CA GLU A 76 9.65 -21.81 9.53
C GLU A 76 10.31 -22.78 10.52
N ALA A 77 9.59 -23.27 11.52
CA ALA A 77 10.11 -24.27 12.45
C ALA A 77 10.50 -25.60 11.76
N VAL A 78 9.87 -25.91 10.62
CA VAL A 78 10.24 -27.08 9.79
C VAL A 78 11.42 -26.78 8.87
N LEU A 79 11.50 -25.58 8.28
CA LEU A 79 12.54 -25.21 7.32
C LEU A 79 13.86 -24.76 7.99
N TRP A 80 13.78 -24.11 9.14
CA TRP A 80 14.90 -23.56 9.92
C TRP A 80 14.78 -23.96 11.41
N PRO A 81 15.02 -25.24 11.79
CA PRO A 81 14.71 -25.73 13.13
C PRO A 81 15.49 -25.11 14.31
N ASP A 82 16.62 -24.45 14.08
CA ASP A 82 17.32 -23.63 15.09
C ASP A 82 17.34 -22.19 14.59
N PRO A 83 16.82 -21.21 15.36
CA PRO A 83 16.29 -21.32 16.73
C PRO A 83 14.84 -21.83 16.81
N PHE A 84 14.14 -21.97 15.68
CA PHE A 84 12.68 -21.89 15.65
C PHE A 84 11.88 -23.13 16.10
N ALA A 85 12.48 -24.31 16.16
CA ALA A 85 11.87 -25.55 16.66
C ALA A 85 12.42 -25.98 18.05
N ASP A 86 13.13 -25.08 18.74
CA ASP A 86 13.48 -25.30 20.13
C ASP A 86 12.31 -24.90 21.03
N PHE A 87 11.66 -25.88 21.65
CA PHE A 87 10.50 -25.68 22.53
C PHE A 87 10.87 -25.59 24.03
N ARG A 88 12.16 -25.43 24.37
CA ARG A 88 12.60 -25.33 25.78
C ARG A 88 12.15 -24.01 26.41
N PRO A 89 11.44 -24.05 27.56
CA PRO A 89 10.97 -22.83 28.24
C PRO A 89 12.09 -21.84 28.58
N GLU A 90 13.31 -22.32 28.85
CA GLU A 90 14.47 -21.48 29.16
C GLU A 90 14.97 -20.71 27.94
N ARG A 91 14.97 -21.34 26.75
CA ARG A 91 15.30 -20.66 25.48
C ARG A 91 14.24 -19.63 25.14
N TRP A 92 12.95 -19.98 25.23
CA TRP A 92 11.86 -19.02 25.00
C TRP A 92 11.91 -17.85 25.99
N GLY A 93 12.09 -18.12 27.28
CA GLY A 93 12.24 -17.09 28.30
C GLY A 93 13.43 -16.15 28.06
N TYR A 94 14.52 -16.66 27.48
CA TYR A 94 15.64 -15.84 27.03
C TYR A 94 15.25 -14.97 25.82
N HIS A 95 14.74 -15.54 24.73
CA HIS A 95 14.44 -14.79 23.49
C HIS A 95 13.34 -13.74 23.68
N TYR A 96 12.20 -14.10 24.29
CA TYR A 96 11.15 -13.13 24.64
C TYR A 96 11.65 -12.13 25.69
N GLY A 97 12.50 -12.57 26.63
CA GLY A 97 13.17 -11.69 27.58
C GLY A 97 13.99 -10.61 26.88
N GLU A 98 14.79 -10.98 25.87
CA GLU A 98 15.52 -10.02 25.05
C GLU A 98 14.58 -9.12 24.24
N ALA A 99 13.52 -9.67 23.62
CA ALA A 99 12.55 -8.92 22.84
C ALA A 99 11.89 -7.79 23.65
N PHE A 100 11.42 -8.06 24.86
CA PHE A 100 10.70 -7.07 25.68
C PHE A 100 11.59 -6.18 26.54
N THR A 101 12.89 -6.48 26.71
CA THR A 101 13.80 -5.68 27.56
C THR A 101 14.91 -4.92 26.82
N LYS A 102 15.17 -5.25 25.55
CA LYS A 102 16.18 -4.58 24.72
C LYS A 102 15.51 -3.85 23.56
N PRO A 103 16.11 -2.78 23.01
CA PRO A 103 15.60 -2.18 21.78
C PRO A 103 15.64 -3.19 20.62
N PRO A 104 14.74 -3.04 19.63
CA PRO A 104 14.79 -3.82 18.39
C PRO A 104 16.18 -3.84 17.75
N LEU A 105 16.50 -4.91 17.03
CA LEU A 105 17.79 -5.08 16.36
C LEU A 105 17.98 -4.00 15.29
N PHE A 106 19.07 -3.24 15.46
CA PHE A 106 19.56 -2.24 14.52
C PHE A 106 21.05 -2.50 14.36
N ASP A 107 21.47 -3.01 13.20
CA ASP A 107 22.87 -3.28 12.90
C ASP A 107 23.31 -2.52 11.65
N ALA A 108 23.87 -1.32 11.86
CA ALA A 108 24.39 -0.49 10.78
C ALA A 108 25.66 -1.05 10.09
N ALA A 109 26.27 -2.12 10.61
CA ALA A 109 27.34 -2.83 9.91
C ALA A 109 26.79 -3.83 8.88
N GLN A 110 25.55 -4.29 9.05
CA GLN A 110 24.84 -5.14 8.09
C GLN A 110 24.13 -4.29 7.03
N PRO A 111 24.07 -4.77 5.77
CA PRO A 111 23.19 -4.19 4.76
C PRO A 111 21.73 -4.23 5.21
N ALA A 112 20.91 -3.28 4.74
CA ALA A 112 19.49 -3.25 5.03
C ALA A 112 18.80 -4.59 4.69
N PHE A 113 17.77 -4.93 5.48
CA PHE A 113 17.00 -6.18 5.44
C PHE A 113 17.81 -7.43 5.83
N ARG A 114 18.80 -7.26 6.72
CA ARG A 114 19.63 -8.33 7.34
C ARG A 114 20.14 -7.96 8.76
N TRP A 115 19.41 -7.12 9.50
CA TRP A 115 19.86 -6.61 10.82
C TRP A 115 19.65 -7.62 11.96
N ASP A 116 18.73 -8.54 11.76
CA ASP A 116 18.46 -9.77 12.50
C ASP A 116 19.39 -10.94 12.11
N HIS A 117 20.07 -10.83 10.96
CA HIS A 117 20.86 -11.84 10.24
C HIS A 117 20.05 -12.77 9.31
N ASP A 118 18.77 -12.50 9.09
CA ASP A 118 17.96 -13.30 8.19
C ASP A 118 18.32 -13.05 6.71
N PRO A 119 18.00 -14.00 5.81
CA PRO A 119 18.27 -13.84 4.39
C PRO A 119 17.42 -12.72 3.78
N TRP A 120 18.05 -11.74 3.12
CA TRP A 120 17.40 -10.62 2.44
C TRP A 120 16.08 -10.94 1.68
N PRO A 121 15.93 -12.08 0.95
CA PRO A 121 14.66 -12.41 0.31
C PRO A 121 13.50 -12.64 1.28
N ILE A 122 13.77 -13.13 2.51
CA ILE A 122 12.76 -13.30 3.57
C ILE A 122 12.34 -11.93 4.08
N ASN A 123 13.29 -11.08 4.48
CA ASN A 123 12.93 -9.76 5.01
C ASN A 123 12.23 -8.87 3.97
N VAL A 124 12.61 -8.96 2.68
CA VAL A 124 11.96 -8.15 1.63
C VAL A 124 10.67 -8.77 1.12
N PHE A 125 10.68 -10.03 0.66
CA PHE A 125 9.47 -10.63 0.08
C PHE A 125 8.54 -11.24 1.13
N GLY A 126 9.09 -11.85 2.18
CA GLY A 126 8.33 -12.44 3.29
C GLY A 126 7.52 -11.37 4.03
N HIS A 127 8.18 -10.41 4.69
CA HIS A 127 7.47 -9.32 5.38
C HIS A 127 6.63 -8.46 4.42
N GLY A 128 7.11 -8.19 3.20
CA GLY A 128 6.34 -7.45 2.19
C GLY A 128 5.01 -8.15 1.85
N LEU A 129 5.03 -9.47 1.69
CA LEU A 129 3.82 -10.27 1.48
C LEU A 129 2.96 -10.36 2.75
N LEU A 130 3.55 -10.65 3.91
CA LEU A 130 2.87 -10.79 5.20
C LEU A 130 2.12 -9.50 5.57
N GLY A 131 2.81 -8.36 5.52
CA GLY A 131 2.20 -7.03 5.74
C GLY A 131 1.08 -6.74 4.75
N SER A 132 1.23 -7.15 3.48
CA SER A 132 0.20 -6.94 2.45
C SER A 132 -1.03 -7.81 2.67
N GLU A 133 -0.86 -9.00 3.26
CA GLU A 133 -1.94 -9.92 3.62
C GLU A 133 -2.77 -9.33 4.76
N ILE A 134 -2.11 -8.94 5.86
CA ILE A 134 -2.74 -8.31 7.03
C ILE A 134 -3.52 -7.05 6.60
N TYR A 135 -2.90 -6.19 5.78
CA TYR A 135 -3.53 -4.97 5.27
C TYR A 135 -4.73 -5.28 4.36
N LEU A 136 -4.57 -6.19 3.38
CA LEU A 136 -5.62 -6.55 2.44
C LEU A 136 -6.87 -7.06 3.17
N ARG A 137 -6.70 -7.90 4.20
CA ARG A 137 -7.80 -8.45 5.00
C ARG A 137 -8.63 -7.37 5.67
N ALA A 138 -7.97 -6.41 6.31
CA ALA A 138 -8.64 -5.26 6.90
C ALA A 138 -9.42 -4.46 5.84
N ARG A 139 -8.81 -4.18 4.67
CA ARG A 139 -9.49 -3.46 3.57
C ARG A 139 -10.67 -4.21 2.98
N THR A 140 -10.57 -5.53 2.81
CA THR A 140 -11.72 -6.36 2.38
C THR A 140 -12.85 -6.32 3.41
N CYS A 141 -12.53 -6.27 4.70
CA CYS A 141 -13.48 -6.21 5.80
C CYS A 141 -13.79 -4.78 6.29
N ARG A 142 -13.90 -3.85 5.33
CA ARG A 142 -14.47 -2.48 5.49
C ARG A 142 -13.61 -1.49 6.28
N PHE A 143 -12.37 -1.81 6.66
CA PHE A 143 -11.47 -0.81 7.25
C PHE A 143 -11.10 0.26 6.20
N SER A 144 -11.04 1.53 6.62
CA SER A 144 -10.46 2.61 5.81
C SER A 144 -8.95 2.36 5.59
N ALA A 145 -8.35 3.01 4.58
CA ALA A 145 -6.92 2.83 4.32
C ALA A 145 -6.04 3.16 5.56
N PRO A 146 -6.22 4.27 6.29
CA PRO A 146 -5.47 4.53 7.53
C PRO A 146 -5.73 3.48 8.63
N ALA A 147 -6.97 3.01 8.78
CA ALA A 147 -7.29 1.99 9.77
C ALA A 147 -6.66 0.62 9.43
N ALA A 148 -6.55 0.29 8.14
CA ALA A 148 -5.83 -0.89 7.67
C ALA A 148 -4.30 -0.76 7.82
N VAL A 149 -3.72 0.44 7.67
CA VAL A 149 -2.31 0.69 8.04
C VAL A 149 -2.11 0.44 9.54
N ALA A 150 -2.97 1.00 10.40
CA ALA A 150 -2.89 0.77 11.84
C ALA A 150 -3.04 -0.71 12.22
N PHE A 151 -3.94 -1.44 11.52
CA PHE A 151 -4.09 -2.89 11.68
C PHE A 151 -2.84 -3.66 11.23
N ALA A 152 -2.20 -3.27 10.12
CA ALA A 152 -0.94 -3.85 9.65
C ALA A 152 0.23 -3.55 10.61
N VAL A 153 0.31 -2.35 11.19
CA VAL A 153 1.30 -2.02 12.25
C VAL A 153 1.10 -2.92 13.47
N ALA A 154 -0.14 -3.05 13.97
CA ALA A 154 -0.45 -3.90 15.11
C ALA A 154 -0.17 -5.39 14.82
N GLY A 155 -0.52 -5.87 13.63
CA GLY A 155 -0.22 -7.23 13.17
C GLY A 155 1.28 -7.49 13.03
N THR A 156 2.06 -6.52 12.56
CA THR A 156 3.53 -6.59 12.52
C THR A 156 4.11 -6.74 13.92
N HIS A 157 3.66 -5.91 14.88
CA HIS A 157 4.14 -6.03 16.26
C HIS A 157 3.75 -7.36 16.89
N LEU A 158 2.57 -7.91 16.57
CA LEU A 158 2.16 -9.24 17.03
C LEU A 158 2.98 -10.37 16.39
N TRP A 159 3.38 -10.24 15.12
CA TRP A 159 4.31 -11.17 14.47
C TRP A 159 5.66 -11.16 15.18
N GLU A 160 6.33 -10.01 15.19
CA GLU A 160 7.69 -9.81 15.69
C GLU A 160 7.79 -10.19 17.18
N TYR A 161 6.96 -9.60 18.04
CA TYR A 161 7.02 -9.79 19.49
C TYR A 161 6.26 -11.03 20.00
N GLY A 162 5.37 -11.62 19.20
CA GLY A 162 4.48 -12.69 19.64
C GLY A 162 4.75 -14.05 19.02
N TYR A 163 5.24 -14.10 17.77
CA TYR A 163 5.50 -15.35 17.05
C TYR A 163 7.00 -15.57 16.80
N GLU A 164 7.70 -14.54 16.31
CA GLU A 164 9.09 -14.60 15.87
C GLU A 164 10.11 -14.44 17.02
N ALA A 165 9.74 -13.64 18.04
CA ALA A 165 10.47 -13.47 19.30
C ALA A 165 10.71 -14.75 20.12
N ASN A 166 10.19 -15.91 19.69
CA ASN A 166 10.59 -17.20 20.26
C ASN A 166 12.01 -17.62 19.84
N GLY A 167 12.56 -17.06 18.75
CA GLY A 167 13.86 -17.42 18.19
C GLY A 167 14.83 -16.25 17.95
N VAL A 168 14.36 -15.11 17.47
CA VAL A 168 15.20 -13.92 17.18
C VAL A 168 14.62 -12.66 17.83
N ARG A 169 15.44 -11.66 18.13
CA ARG A 169 14.94 -10.40 18.69
C ARG A 169 14.30 -9.55 17.57
N PRO A 170 13.11 -8.92 17.77
CA PRO A 170 12.45 -8.07 16.78
C PRO A 170 13.38 -7.11 16.05
N SER A 171 13.20 -6.98 14.74
CA SER A 171 14.03 -6.14 13.87
C SER A 171 13.49 -4.72 13.79
N ALA A 172 14.37 -3.72 13.96
CA ALA A 172 14.00 -2.32 13.82
C ALA A 172 13.59 -1.97 12.37
N LEU A 173 14.10 -2.71 11.38
CA LEU A 173 13.73 -2.52 9.98
C LEU A 173 12.36 -3.11 9.71
N ASP A 174 12.08 -4.31 10.20
CA ASP A 174 10.91 -5.07 9.78
C ASP A 174 9.63 -4.61 10.50
N LEU A 175 9.75 -4.09 11.73
CA LEU A 175 8.74 -3.25 12.40
C LEU A 175 8.31 -2.01 11.59
N VAL A 176 9.17 -1.48 10.71
CA VAL A 176 8.90 -0.31 9.85
C VAL A 176 8.51 -0.73 8.43
N TYR A 177 9.21 -1.71 7.86
CA TYR A 177 9.05 -2.14 6.48
C TYR A 177 7.76 -2.95 6.27
N THR A 178 7.49 -3.94 7.12
CA THR A 178 6.29 -4.80 7.02
C THR A 178 5.00 -3.98 6.85
N PRO A 179 4.67 -2.98 7.69
CA PRO A 179 3.43 -2.23 7.53
C PRO A 179 3.47 -1.26 6.33
N LEU A 180 4.62 -0.71 5.96
CA LEU A 180 4.73 0.26 4.84
C LEU A 180 4.68 -0.44 3.47
N ALA A 181 5.48 -1.48 3.28
CA ALA A 181 5.41 -2.33 2.09
C ALA A 181 4.04 -3.03 2.01
N GLY A 182 3.52 -3.46 3.17
CA GLY A 182 2.20 -4.05 3.29
C GLY A 182 1.07 -3.11 2.88
N ALA A 183 1.11 -1.84 3.26
CA ALA A 183 0.13 -0.85 2.82
C ALA A 183 0.18 -0.62 1.30
N LEU A 184 1.39 -0.49 0.73
CA LEU A 184 1.57 -0.23 -0.70
C LEU A 184 1.10 -1.42 -1.56
N LEU A 185 1.61 -2.63 -1.27
CA LEU A 185 1.26 -3.84 -2.00
C LEU A 185 -0.18 -4.27 -1.70
N GLY A 186 -0.62 -4.13 -0.45
CA GLY A 186 -1.97 -4.48 -0.01
C GLY A 186 -3.07 -3.61 -0.62
N GLU A 187 -2.85 -2.29 -0.76
CA GLU A 187 -3.83 -1.43 -1.44
C GLU A 187 -3.88 -1.72 -2.95
N LEU A 188 -2.74 -2.05 -3.59
CA LEU A 188 -2.72 -2.53 -4.97
C LEU A 188 -3.53 -3.82 -5.13
N ARG A 189 -3.28 -4.82 -4.27
CA ARG A 189 -4.04 -6.09 -4.22
C ARG A 189 -5.53 -5.83 -4.01
N TYR A 190 -5.90 -4.95 -3.08
CA TYR A 190 -7.28 -4.58 -2.78
C TYR A 190 -7.97 -3.88 -3.97
N ALA A 191 -7.30 -2.92 -4.60
CA ALA A 191 -7.81 -2.22 -5.77
C ALA A 191 -8.07 -3.19 -6.93
N THR A 192 -7.16 -4.13 -7.20
CA THR A 192 -7.34 -5.18 -8.22
C THR A 192 -8.49 -6.12 -7.86
N TRP A 193 -8.57 -6.59 -6.61
CA TRP A 193 -9.66 -7.44 -6.12
C TRP A 193 -11.04 -6.77 -6.23
N ARG A 194 -11.10 -5.46 -5.93
CA ARG A 194 -12.31 -4.64 -6.07
C ARG A 194 -12.67 -4.44 -7.55
N ALA A 195 -11.70 -4.12 -8.41
CA ALA A 195 -11.91 -3.95 -9.84
C ALA A 195 -12.42 -5.23 -10.52
N ALA A 196 -11.99 -6.42 -10.05
CA ALA A 196 -12.48 -7.70 -10.55
C ALA A 196 -14.01 -7.85 -10.49
N ARG A 197 -14.71 -7.11 -9.61
CA ARG A 197 -16.19 -7.07 -9.58
C ARG A 197 -16.82 -6.71 -10.94
N GLY A 198 -16.14 -5.90 -11.77
CA GLY A 198 -16.58 -5.53 -13.11
C GLY A 198 -16.42 -6.61 -14.18
N ILE A 199 -15.69 -7.71 -13.89
CA ILE A 199 -15.46 -8.79 -14.85
C ILE A 199 -16.75 -9.61 -15.01
N ARG A 200 -17.31 -9.61 -16.23
CA ARG A 200 -18.57 -10.32 -16.56
C ARG A 200 -18.46 -11.85 -16.44
N SER A 201 -17.33 -12.42 -16.89
CA SER A 201 -17.08 -13.87 -16.80
C SER A 201 -16.78 -14.28 -15.35
N ALA A 202 -17.61 -15.14 -14.76
CA ALA A 202 -17.41 -15.59 -13.39
C ALA A 202 -16.08 -16.35 -13.19
N PRO A 203 -15.65 -17.29 -14.06
CA PRO A 203 -14.32 -17.91 -13.96
C PRO A 203 -13.17 -16.90 -14.00
N ALA A 204 -13.22 -15.90 -14.89
CA ALA A 204 -12.18 -14.88 -14.98
C ALA A 204 -12.17 -13.94 -13.75
N ARG A 205 -13.34 -13.66 -13.17
CA ARG A 205 -13.46 -12.90 -11.92
C ARG A 205 -12.78 -13.63 -10.76
N VAL A 206 -13.08 -14.91 -10.58
CA VAL A 206 -12.48 -15.76 -9.53
C VAL A 206 -10.98 -15.87 -9.75
N LEU A 207 -10.51 -16.11 -10.99
CA LEU A 207 -9.08 -16.18 -11.29
C LEU A 207 -8.34 -14.89 -10.91
N VAL A 208 -8.84 -13.72 -11.35
CA VAL A 208 -8.18 -12.43 -11.02
C VAL A 208 -8.17 -12.18 -9.52
N ARG A 209 -9.24 -12.54 -8.80
CA ARG A 209 -9.26 -12.44 -7.33
C ARG A 209 -8.29 -13.40 -6.68
N ALA A 210 -8.24 -14.67 -7.09
CA ALA A 210 -7.33 -15.66 -6.52
C ALA A 210 -5.85 -15.33 -6.74
N LEU A 211 -5.51 -14.61 -7.82
CA LEU A 211 -4.15 -14.12 -8.07
C LEU A 211 -3.69 -13.03 -7.10
N VAL A 212 -4.61 -12.19 -6.59
CA VAL A 212 -4.27 -11.12 -5.62
C VAL A 212 -4.74 -11.42 -4.20
N ASP A 213 -5.58 -12.42 -4.02
CA ASP A 213 -6.22 -12.81 -2.76
C ASP A 213 -6.51 -14.33 -2.72
N PRO A 214 -5.48 -15.19 -2.76
CA PRO A 214 -5.64 -16.64 -2.85
C PRO A 214 -6.35 -17.21 -1.61
N PHE A 215 -5.90 -16.85 -0.40
CA PHE A 215 -6.50 -17.35 0.82
C PHE A 215 -7.94 -16.85 1.00
N GLY A 216 -8.21 -15.59 0.66
CA GLY A 216 -9.56 -15.04 0.79
C GLY A 216 -10.56 -15.67 -0.18
N GLU A 217 -10.16 -16.04 -1.41
CA GLU A 217 -11.05 -16.81 -2.30
C GLU A 217 -11.28 -18.24 -1.79
N ILE A 218 -10.28 -18.87 -1.15
CA ILE A 218 -10.45 -20.18 -0.49
C ILE A 218 -11.44 -20.07 0.68
N GLU A 219 -11.27 -19.08 1.56
CA GLU A 219 -12.13 -18.86 2.74
C GLU A 219 -13.57 -18.52 2.35
N ARG A 220 -13.76 -17.69 1.32
CA ARG A 220 -15.08 -17.38 0.74
C ARG A 220 -15.71 -18.61 0.07
N GLY A 221 -14.91 -19.42 -0.63
CA GLY A 221 -15.36 -20.67 -1.24
C GLY A 221 -15.76 -21.75 -0.21
N ALA A 222 -15.12 -21.74 0.97
CA ALA A 222 -15.41 -22.63 2.09
C ALA A 222 -16.51 -22.09 3.04
N GLY A 223 -16.94 -20.83 2.88
CA GLY A 223 -17.91 -20.17 3.77
C GLY A 223 -17.41 -19.93 5.20
N VAL A 224 -16.09 -19.85 5.40
CA VAL A 224 -15.46 -19.74 6.72
C VAL A 224 -15.48 -18.30 7.25
N PHE A 225 -15.16 -17.34 6.37
CA PHE A 225 -15.12 -15.92 6.69
C PHE A 225 -15.82 -15.11 5.60
N ASP A 226 -16.71 -14.21 6.02
CA ASP A 226 -17.33 -13.20 5.16
C ASP A 226 -17.38 -11.86 5.92
N CYS A 227 -17.39 -10.76 5.17
CA CYS A 227 -17.47 -9.41 5.72
C CYS A 227 -18.18 -8.41 4.80
#